data_AF-A0A202B6F9-F1
#
_entry.id   AF-A0A202B6F9-F1
#
_cell.length_a   1.000
_cell.length_b   1.000
_cell.length_c   1.000
_cell.angle_alpha   90.00
_cell.angle_beta   90.00
_cell.angle_gamma   90.00
#
_symmetry.space_group_name_H-M   'P 1'
#
loop_
_entity.id
_entity.type
_entity.pdbx_description
1 polymer ?
#
loop_
_entity_poly.entity_id
_entity_poly.type
_entity_poly.pdbx_seq_one_letter_code
_entity_poly.pdbx_strand_id
1 'polypeptide(L)'
;MDSHDLAELLTGLASRLNNLMVDTSGAVSRQCSDLQEQLTGLALAAIAKDLDHTTSQYAAAVSALTEATQEADAATAALDQTARSIEAVAKVVKFAGQASTLAAGVLA
;
A
#
# COMPACT_ATOMS: atom_id res chain seq x y z
N MET A 1 -1.35 -14.45 9.45
CA MET A 1 -0.91 -13.06 9.44
C MET A 1 -1.60 -12.40 10.61
N ASP A 2 -0.82 -11.93 11.58
CA ASP A 2 -1.36 -11.23 12.74
C ASP A 2 -1.37 -9.70 12.57
N SER A 3 -1.81 -8.97 13.59
CA SER A 3 -1.87 -7.51 13.57
C SER A 3 -0.48 -6.88 13.44
N HIS A 4 0.56 -7.55 13.95
CA HIS A 4 1.95 -7.14 13.82
C HIS A 4 2.45 -7.31 12.38
N ASP A 5 2.24 -8.48 11.79
CA ASP A 5 2.57 -8.72 10.38
C ASP A 5 1.88 -7.72 9.45
N LEU A 6 0.62 -7.38 9.74
CA LEU A 6 -0.13 -6.37 8.98
C LEU A 6 0.46 -4.97 9.11
N ALA A 7 0.84 -4.57 10.32
CA ALA A 7 1.50 -3.29 10.56
C ALA A 7 2.84 -3.22 9.83
N GLU A 8 3.63 -4.30 9.82
CA GLU A 8 4.88 -4.38 9.06
C GLU A 8 4.62 -4.26 7.55
N LEU A 9 3.61 -4.96 7.03
CA LEU A 9 3.29 -4.95 5.62
C LEU A 9 2.77 -3.58 5.15
N LEU A 10 1.95 -2.91 5.97
CA LEU A 10 1.51 -1.53 5.74
C LEU A 10 2.70 -0.56 5.74
N THR A 11 3.59 -0.68 6.72
CA THR A 11 4.79 0.17 6.84
C THR A 11 5.75 -0.07 5.67
N GLY A 12 5.92 -1.32 5.27
CA GLY A 12 6.73 -1.72 4.12
C GLY A 12 6.18 -1.18 2.80
N LEU A 13 4.86 -1.19 2.60
CA LEU A 13 4.22 -0.61 1.43
C LEU A 13 4.34 0.93 1.44
N ALA A 14 4.14 1.57 2.59
CA ALA A 14 4.31 3.02 2.73
C ALA A 14 5.73 3.48 2.37
N SER A 15 6.75 2.73 2.80
CA SER A 15 8.16 3.00 2.44
C SER A 15 8.40 2.90 0.92
N ARG A 16 7.84 1.88 0.26
CA ARG A 16 7.97 1.73 -1.20
C ARG A 16 7.25 2.83 -1.96
N LEU A 17 6.05 3.21 -1.52
CA LEU A 17 5.32 4.34 -2.09
C LEU A 17 6.07 5.66 -1.93
N ASN A 18 6.77 5.85 -0.80
CA ASN A 18 7.64 7.00 -0.59
C ASN A 18 8.80 7.03 -1.60
N ASN A 19 9.45 5.89 -1.86
CA ASN A 19 10.49 5.81 -2.87
C ASN A 19 9.93 6.13 -4.26
N LEU A 20 8.80 5.51 -4.63
CA LEU A 20 8.10 5.82 -5.89
C LEU A 20 7.68 7.29 -5.99
N MET A 21 7.26 7.92 -4.89
CA MET A 21 6.92 9.34 -4.85
C MET A 21 8.12 10.22 -5.17
N VAL A 22 9.30 9.88 -4.63
CA VAL A 22 10.57 10.59 -4.87
C VAL A 22 11.05 10.39 -6.30
N ASP A 23 10.89 9.18 -6.84
CA ASP A 23 11.39 8.81 -8.17
C ASP A 23 10.42 9.19 -9.31
N THR A 24 9.18 9.56 -8.98
CA THR A 24 8.17 10.03 -9.93
C THR A 24 7.86 11.52 -9.77
N SER A 25 7.03 12.08 -10.65
CA SER A 25 6.67 13.50 -10.60
C SER A 25 5.23 13.74 -11.03
N GLY A 26 4.72 14.94 -10.75
CA GLY A 26 3.39 15.36 -11.18
C GLY A 26 2.26 14.61 -10.45
N ALA A 27 1.29 14.11 -11.22
CA ALA A 27 0.10 13.47 -10.65
C ALA A 27 0.42 12.17 -9.91
N VAL A 28 1.38 11.40 -10.41
CA VAL A 28 1.74 10.09 -9.85
C VAL A 28 2.36 10.26 -8.46
N SER A 29 3.32 11.18 -8.33
CA SER A 29 3.96 11.49 -7.05
C SER A 29 2.93 11.94 -5.99
N ARG A 30 1.96 12.79 -6.37
CA ARG A 30 0.87 13.19 -5.47
C ARG A 30 -0.02 12.01 -5.04
N GLN A 31 -0.37 11.13 -5.97
CA GLN A 31 -1.17 9.93 -5.63
C GLN A 31 -0.43 8.99 -4.69
N CYS A 32 0.88 8.79 -4.88
CA CYS A 32 1.70 8.01 -3.95
C CYS A 32 1.70 8.64 -2.55
N SER A 33 1.78 9.97 -2.44
CA SER A 33 1.70 10.71 -1.16
C SER A 33 0.36 10.51 -0.45
N ASP A 34 -0.76 10.71 -1.17
CA ASP A 34 -2.11 10.57 -0.58
C ASP A 34 -2.35 9.14 -0.06
N LEU A 35 -1.88 8.14 -0.80
CA LEU A 35 -1.97 6.73 -0.41
C LEU A 35 -1.06 6.40 0.78
N GLN A 36 0.12 7.00 0.86
CA GLN A 36 1.02 6.83 2.00
C GLN A 36 0.41 7.38 3.30
N GLU A 37 -0.27 8.53 3.25
CA GLU A 37 -0.99 9.07 4.42
C GLU A 37 -2.13 8.14 4.85
N GLN A 38 -2.91 7.61 3.90
CA GLN A 38 -3.99 6.66 4.20
C GLN A 38 -3.45 5.37 4.85
N LEU A 39 -2.39 4.78 4.30
CA LEU A 39 -1.77 3.57 4.85
C LEU A 39 -1.21 3.80 6.25
N THR A 40 -0.65 4.99 6.51
CA THR A 40 -0.16 5.37 7.85
C THR A 40 -1.30 5.45 8.85
N GLY A 41 -2.43 6.08 8.48
CA GLY A 41 -3.63 6.12 9.33
C GLY A 41 -4.18 4.72 9.63
N LEU A 42 -4.14 3.82 8.64
CA LEU A 42 -4.57 2.43 8.79
C LEU A 42 -3.62 1.61 9.67
N ALA A 43 -2.32 1.80 9.57
CA ALA A 43 -1.34 1.12 10.42
C ALA A 43 -1.56 1.49 11.90
N LEU A 44 -1.79 2.78 12.18
CA LEU A 44 -2.12 3.24 13.53
C LEU A 44 -3.44 2.65 14.03
N ALA A 45 -4.44 2.56 13.16
CA ALA A 45 -5.74 1.98 13.50
C ALA A 45 -5.66 0.46 13.71
N ALA A 46 -4.86 -0.26 12.91
CA ALA A 46 -4.63 -1.70 13.07
C ALA A 46 -3.91 -2.02 14.39
N ILE A 47 -2.91 -1.22 14.75
CA ILE A 47 -2.21 -1.30 16.06
C ILE A 47 -3.18 -1.03 17.21
N ALA A 48 -4.05 -0.01 17.06
CA ALA A 48 -5.00 0.36 18.11
C ALA A 48 -6.14 -0.65 18.28
N LYS A 49 -6.51 -1.40 17.23
CA LYS A 49 -7.71 -2.24 17.21
C LYS A 49 -7.43 -3.74 17.22
N ASP A 50 -6.17 -4.17 17.29
CA ASP A 50 -5.71 -5.58 17.26
C ASP A 50 -6.61 -6.46 16.38
N LEU A 51 -6.62 -6.08 15.09
CA LEU A 51 -7.68 -6.36 14.12
C LEU A 51 -8.22 -7.79 14.20
N ASP A 52 -9.54 -7.98 14.24
CA ASP A 52 -10.15 -9.31 14.28
C ASP A 52 -9.92 -10.08 12.96
N HIS A 53 -8.95 -11.01 13.00
CA HIS A 53 -8.51 -11.80 11.85
C HIS A 53 -9.57 -12.76 11.31
N THR A 54 -10.72 -12.90 11.97
CA THR A 54 -11.76 -13.86 11.59
C THR A 54 -12.70 -13.36 10.49
N THR A 55 -12.62 -12.08 10.12
CA THR A 55 -13.47 -11.49 9.08
C THR A 55 -12.93 -11.75 7.68
N SER A 56 -13.81 -12.08 6.72
CA SER A 56 -13.43 -12.27 5.31
C SER A 56 -12.83 -11.00 4.68
N GLN A 57 -13.19 -9.83 5.20
CA GLN A 57 -12.67 -8.53 4.78
C GLN A 57 -11.20 -8.34 5.18
N TYR A 58 -10.78 -8.89 6.33
CA TYR A 58 -9.37 -8.89 6.76
C TYR A 58 -8.48 -9.61 5.74
N ALA A 59 -8.86 -10.84 5.36
CA ALA A 59 -8.09 -11.63 4.39
C ALA A 59 -8.01 -10.94 3.02
N ALA A 60 -9.09 -10.30 2.58
CA ALA A 60 -9.10 -9.55 1.33
C ALA A 60 -8.19 -8.31 1.39
N ALA A 61 -8.21 -7.57 2.50
CA ALA A 61 -7.33 -6.42 2.71
C ALA A 61 -5.85 -6.84 2.71
N VAL A 62 -5.51 -7.93 3.41
CA VAL A 62 -4.16 -8.51 3.42
C VAL A 62 -3.70 -8.91 2.03
N SER A 63 -4.56 -9.58 1.24
CA SER A 63 -4.23 -9.97 -0.13
C SER A 63 -3.93 -8.75 -1.00
N ALA A 64 -4.81 -7.74 -0.96
CA ALA A 64 -4.65 -6.51 -1.74
C ALA A 64 -3.36 -5.75 -1.37
N LEU A 65 -3.01 -5.69 -0.08
CA LEU A 65 -1.77 -5.06 0.37
C LEU A 65 -0.52 -5.85 -0.07
N THR A 66 -0.60 -7.18 -0.04
CA THR A 66 0.49 -8.06 -0.49
C THR A 66 0.75 -7.86 -1.98
N GLU A 67 -0.31 -7.82 -2.80
CA GLU A 67 -0.22 -7.52 -4.23
C GLU A 67 0.32 -6.12 -4.49
N ALA A 68 -0.16 -5.10 -3.76
CA ALA A 68 0.35 -3.73 -3.87
C ALA A 68 1.85 -3.66 -3.56
N THR A 69 2.33 -4.44 -2.59
CA THR A 69 3.76 -4.50 -2.22
C THR A 69 4.60 -5.10 -3.34
N GLN A 70 4.17 -6.22 -3.91
CA GLN A 70 4.86 -6.87 -5.03
C GLN A 70 4.92 -5.97 -6.26
N GLU A 71 3.83 -5.29 -6.58
CA GLU A 71 3.78 -4.34 -7.69
C GLU A 71 4.67 -3.12 -7.41
N ALA A 72 4.76 -2.66 -6.16
CA ALA A 72 5.62 -1.53 -5.81
C ALA A 72 7.10 -1.89 -5.96
N ASP A 73 7.48 -3.12 -5.60
CA ASP A 73 8.82 -3.66 -5.85
C ASP A 73 9.10 -3.75 -7.36
N ALA A 74 8.15 -4.27 -8.14
CA ALA A 74 8.27 -4.33 -9.59
C ALA A 74 8.38 -2.95 -10.24
N ALA A 75 7.59 -1.98 -9.77
CA ALA A 75 7.65 -0.59 -10.24
C ALA A 75 8.99 0.07 -9.93
N THR A 76 9.53 -0.16 -8.73
CA THR A 76 10.86 0.35 -8.34
C THR A 76 11.94 -0.22 -9.26
N ALA A 77 11.96 -1.55 -9.45
CA ALA A 77 12.90 -2.20 -10.36
C ALA A 77 12.76 -1.73 -11.83
N ALA A 78 11.52 -1.50 -12.27
CA ALA A 78 11.25 -1.01 -13.62
C ALA A 78 11.70 0.44 -13.82
N LEU A 79 11.57 1.31 -12.81
CA LEU A 79 12.10 2.68 -12.84
C LEU A 79 13.63 2.69 -12.89
N ASP A 80 14.29 1.80 -12.14
CA ASP A 80 15.74 1.63 -12.18
C ASP A 80 16.23 1.17 -13.56
N GLN A 81 15.48 0.28 -14.21
CA GLN A 81 15.85 -0.29 -15.51
C GLN A 81 15.41 0.55 -16.72
N THR A 82 14.31 1.29 -16.59
CA THR A 82 13.72 2.13 -17.63
C THR A 82 13.19 3.39 -16.97
N ALA A 83 13.84 4.53 -17.19
CA ALA A 83 13.72 5.70 -16.32
C ALA A 83 12.31 6.19 -15.93
N ARG A 84 11.19 5.80 -16.60
CA ARG A 84 9.81 6.09 -16.18
C ARG A 84 8.78 5.07 -16.71
N SER A 85 8.69 3.86 -16.15
CA SER A 85 7.56 2.95 -16.45
C SER A 85 6.30 3.37 -15.68
N ILE A 86 5.58 4.38 -16.20
CA ILE A 86 4.34 4.93 -15.62
C ILE A 86 3.25 3.85 -15.42
N GLU A 87 3.23 2.82 -16.28
CA GLU A 87 2.24 1.74 -16.20
C GLU A 87 2.39 0.91 -14.92
N ALA A 88 3.63 0.60 -14.52
CA ALA A 88 3.89 -0.13 -13.28
C ALA A 88 3.42 0.70 -12.08
N VAL A 89 3.75 2.00 -12.05
CA VAL A 89 3.34 2.87 -10.95
C VAL A 89 1.82 3.04 -10.88
N ALA A 90 1.12 3.11 -12.02
CA ALA A 90 -0.34 3.18 -12.05
C ALA A 90 -1.00 1.92 -11.46
N LYS A 91 -0.42 0.73 -11.68
CA LYS A 91 -0.90 -0.53 -11.08
C LYS A 91 -0.73 -0.52 -9.57
N VAL A 92 0.43 -0.06 -9.08
CA VAL A 92 0.69 0.11 -7.64
C VAL A 92 -0.37 0.98 -6.98
N VAL A 93 -0.63 2.15 -7.55
CA VAL A 93 -1.64 3.10 -7.05
C VAL A 93 -3.03 2.46 -6.97
N LYS A 94 -3.41 1.68 -8.00
CA LYS A 94 -4.70 0.99 -8.01
C LYS A 94 -4.81 -0.02 -6.86
N PHE A 95 -3.83 -0.89 -6.68
CA PHE A 95 -3.87 -1.91 -5.65
C PHE A 95 -3.77 -1.32 -4.24
N ALA A 96 -2.90 -0.32 -4.05
CA ALA A 96 -2.82 0.42 -2.80
C ALA A 96 -4.15 1.11 -2.44
N GLY A 97 -4.85 1.70 -3.41
CA GLY A 97 -6.18 2.28 -3.19
C GLY A 97 -7.25 1.26 -2.81
N GLN A 98 -7.24 0.08 -3.45
CA GLN A 98 -8.14 -1.02 -3.10
C GLN A 98 -7.87 -1.52 -1.67
N ALA A 99 -6.60 -1.70 -1.33
CA ALA A 99 -6.18 -2.08 0.01
C ALA A 99 -6.61 -1.06 1.06
N SER A 100 -6.37 0.23 0.83
CA SER A 100 -6.78 1.30 1.75
C SER A 100 -8.29 1.32 1.97
N THR A 101 -9.08 1.10 0.92
CA THR A 101 -10.54 1.06 1.01
C THR A 101 -11.05 -0.15 1.79
N LEU A 102 -10.50 -1.34 1.52
CA LEU A 102 -10.86 -2.58 2.22
C LEU A 102 -10.50 -2.51 3.69
N ALA A 103 -9.31 -2.01 4.02
CA ALA A 103 -8.86 -1.83 5.39
C ALA A 103 -9.70 -0.80 6.16
N ALA A 104 -10.11 0.30 5.52
CA ALA A 104 -11.04 1.25 6.10
C ALA A 104 -12.41 0.60 6.41
N GLY A 105 -12.87 -0.31 5.55
CA GLY A 105 -14.10 -1.09 5.77
C GLY A 105 -14.02 -2.05 6.96
N VAL A 106 -12.84 -2.61 7.26
CA VAL A 106 -12.60 -3.44 8.45
C VAL A 106 -12.59 -2.60 9.75
N LEU A 107 -12.28 -1.30 9.64
CA LEU A 107 -12.20 -0.40 10.80
C LEU A 107 -13.52 0.28 11.16
N ALA A 108 -14.45 0.41 10.21
CA ALA A 108 -15.82 0.93 10.41
C ALA A 108 -16.68 -0.02 11.25
#